data_AF-A0A9Y0ZHC8-F1
#
_entry.id   AF-A0A9Y0ZHC8-F1
#
_cell.length_a   1.000
_cell.length_b   1.000
_cell.length_c   1.000
_cell.angle_alpha   90.00
_cell.angle_beta   90.00
_cell.angle_gamma   90.00
#
_symmetry.space_group_name_H-M   'P 1'
#
loop_
_entity.id
_entity.type
_entity.pdbx_description
1 polymer ?
#
loop_
_entity_poly.entity_id
_entity_poly.type
_entity_poly.pdbx_seq_one_letter_code
_entity_poly.pdbx_strand_id
1 'polypeptide(L)'
;TVHAHPLLEPKQQSGEEPAADFFLIEEIRKYVKAKPNRLGKPNFMGANGTFTSIGHACFAMKRELEEYMDYDVGEMCNDDWKLAQKLMVHGCDPLPRRRCFARAPRLYTKPFPINESIWKLPDDRNVRWSGYRCKNFTCLASSGTIKG
;
A
#
# COMPACT_ATOMS: atom_id res chain seq x y z
N THR A 1 49.56 -6.14 -9.27
CA THR A 1 48.30 -6.56 -9.92
C THR A 1 47.15 -5.95 -9.14
N VAL A 2 46.67 -4.78 -9.58
CA VAL A 2 45.68 -4.00 -8.81
C VAL A 2 44.31 -4.62 -9.08
N HIS A 3 43.65 -5.14 -8.04
CA HIS A 3 42.28 -5.64 -8.14
C HIS A 3 41.34 -4.45 -8.37
N ALA A 4 40.80 -4.36 -9.58
CA ALA A 4 39.76 -3.41 -9.92
C ALA A 4 38.47 -3.76 -9.20
N HIS A 5 37.83 -2.75 -8.58
CA HIS A 5 36.56 -2.88 -7.88
C HIS A 5 35.43 -3.21 -8.89
N PRO A 6 34.44 -4.06 -8.53
CA PRO A 6 33.42 -4.58 -9.47
C PRO A 6 32.39 -3.55 -10.00
N LEU A 7 32.62 -2.26 -9.79
CA LEU A 7 31.70 -1.17 -10.15
C LEU A 7 32.20 -0.33 -11.34
N LEU A 8 33.24 -0.80 -12.02
CA LEU A 8 33.72 -0.22 -13.28
C LEU A 8 33.34 -1.14 -14.44
N GLU A 9 32.06 -1.12 -14.80
CA GLU A 9 31.64 -1.44 -16.16
C GLU A 9 30.78 -0.31 -16.74
N PRO A 10 30.82 -0.12 -18.07
CA PRO A 10 30.65 1.17 -18.72
C PRO A 10 29.19 1.57 -18.92
N LYS A 11 28.95 2.89 -18.84
CA LYS A 11 27.74 3.64 -19.27
C LYS A 11 26.75 2.80 -20.10
N GLN A 12 25.75 2.22 -19.43
CA GLN A 12 24.50 1.89 -20.10
C GLN A 12 23.72 3.19 -20.29
N GLN A 13 23.37 3.43 -21.55
CA GLN A 13 22.54 4.53 -21.99
C GLN A 13 21.27 4.64 -21.13
N SER A 14 20.92 5.88 -20.79
CA SER A 14 19.63 6.25 -20.23
C SER A 14 18.51 5.92 -21.22
N GLY A 15 18.11 4.65 -21.24
CA GLY A 15 16.89 4.14 -21.86
C GLY A 15 15.88 3.90 -20.75
N GLU A 16 14.84 4.72 -20.73
CA GLU A 16 13.70 4.64 -19.84
C GLU A 16 12.88 3.37 -20.18
N GLU A 17 12.47 2.60 -19.15
CA GLU A 17 11.58 1.40 -19.12
C GLU A 17 12.25 0.00 -18.98
N PRO A 18 11.85 -0.83 -17.98
CA PRO A 18 10.52 -1.46 -17.97
C PRO A 18 9.85 -1.60 -16.59
N ALA A 19 10.01 -0.66 -15.64
CA ALA A 19 9.17 -0.71 -14.43
C ALA A 19 7.66 -0.64 -14.78
N ALA A 20 7.32 0.03 -15.89
CA ALA A 20 5.95 0.08 -16.41
C ALA A 20 5.50 -1.25 -17.05
N ASP A 21 6.35 -1.90 -17.85
CA ASP A 21 6.04 -3.19 -18.47
C ASP A 21 6.13 -4.37 -17.48
N PHE A 22 6.77 -4.16 -16.33
CA PHE A 22 6.87 -5.16 -15.29
C PHE A 22 5.49 -5.57 -14.73
N PHE A 23 4.55 -4.64 -14.66
CA PHE A 23 3.20 -4.89 -14.14
C PHE A 23 2.16 -4.94 -15.25
N LEU A 24 1.18 -5.83 -15.13
CA LEU A 24 0.06 -6.00 -16.05
C LEU A 24 -1.08 -5.01 -15.76
N ILE A 25 -1.33 -4.73 -14.48
CA ILE A 25 -2.42 -3.86 -14.03
C ILE A 25 -2.07 -2.39 -14.29
N GLU A 26 -3.00 -1.67 -14.93
CA GLU A 26 -2.76 -0.29 -15.35
C GLU A 26 -2.48 0.67 -14.20
N GLU A 27 -3.18 0.53 -13.08
CA GLU A 27 -3.06 1.48 -11.96
C GLU A 27 -1.67 1.43 -11.34
N ILE A 28 -1.11 0.25 -11.12
CA ILE A 28 0.27 0.14 -10.62
C ILE A 28 1.28 0.57 -11.69
N ARG A 29 1.07 0.26 -12.97
CA ARG A 29 1.92 0.73 -14.07
C ARG A 29 1.99 2.27 -14.10
N LYS A 30 0.83 2.93 -14.02
CA LYS A 30 0.71 4.40 -13.97
C LYS A 30 1.35 4.98 -12.72
N TYR A 31 1.25 4.27 -11.60
CA TYR A 31 1.87 4.65 -10.34
C TYR A 31 3.39 4.62 -10.47
N VAL A 32 4.01 3.46 -10.75
CA VAL A 32 5.48 3.26 -10.76
C VAL A 32 6.22 4.01 -11.86
N LYS A 33 5.51 4.46 -12.90
CA LYS A 33 6.11 5.26 -13.98
C LYS A 33 6.70 6.55 -13.44
N ALA A 34 8.00 6.73 -13.65
CA ALA A 34 8.73 7.95 -13.31
C ALA A 34 8.02 9.19 -13.88
N LYS A 35 7.88 10.22 -13.07
CA LYS A 35 7.24 11.48 -13.47
C LYS A 35 8.31 12.51 -13.80
N PRO A 36 8.23 13.20 -14.94
CA PRO A 36 9.21 14.23 -15.27
C PRO A 36 9.16 15.36 -14.25
N ASN A 37 10.31 16.00 -14.03
CA ASN A 37 10.38 17.14 -13.12
C ASN A 37 9.56 18.32 -13.67
N ARG A 38 8.86 19.06 -12.79
CA ARG A 38 7.95 20.17 -13.16
C ARG A 38 8.59 21.22 -14.07
N LEU A 39 9.89 21.49 -13.91
CA LEU A 39 10.64 22.49 -14.67
C LEU A 39 11.53 21.88 -15.76
N GLY A 40 11.47 20.56 -16.01
CA GLY A 40 12.35 19.86 -16.94
C GLY A 40 13.84 19.87 -16.55
N LYS A 41 14.19 20.46 -15.41
CA LYS A 41 15.55 20.50 -14.86
C LYS A 41 15.78 19.30 -13.93
N PRO A 42 17.02 18.80 -13.78
CA PRO A 42 17.34 17.79 -12.78
C PRO A 42 16.92 18.24 -11.38
N ASN A 43 16.46 17.29 -10.55
CA ASN A 43 16.13 17.55 -9.16
C ASN A 43 17.41 17.70 -8.32
N PHE A 44 17.29 17.94 -7.01
CA PHE A 44 18.44 18.13 -6.12
C PHE A 44 19.38 16.91 -6.04
N MET A 45 18.91 15.73 -6.44
CA MET A 45 19.70 14.49 -6.53
C MET A 45 20.32 14.28 -7.92
N GLY A 46 20.14 15.23 -8.85
CA GLY A 46 20.62 15.13 -10.23
C GLY A 46 19.78 14.21 -11.13
N ALA A 47 18.59 13.76 -10.69
CA ALA A 47 17.72 12.91 -11.50
C ALA A 47 16.74 13.73 -12.36
N ASN A 48 16.45 13.24 -13.57
CA ASN A 48 15.57 13.90 -14.55
C ASN A 48 14.07 13.74 -14.26
N GLY A 49 13.72 13.02 -13.20
CA GLY A 49 12.34 12.79 -12.79
C GLY A 49 12.23 12.42 -11.32
N THR A 50 10.99 12.31 -10.87
CA THR A 50 10.62 11.83 -9.55
C THR A 50 10.15 10.38 -9.67
N PHE A 51 10.76 9.50 -8.88
CA PHE A 51 10.36 8.11 -8.74
C PHE A 51 9.24 7.95 -7.72
N THR A 52 8.56 6.81 -7.75
CA THR A 52 7.52 6.52 -6.77
C THR A 52 8.05 6.32 -5.37
N SER A 53 7.17 6.57 -4.40
CA SER A 53 7.45 6.35 -2.98
C SER A 53 7.37 4.89 -2.53
N ILE A 54 6.86 3.97 -3.36
CA ILE A 54 6.76 2.55 -2.97
C ILE A 54 8.16 1.95 -2.79
N GLY A 55 8.32 1.13 -1.74
CA GLY A 55 9.59 0.46 -1.48
C GLY A 55 9.98 -0.48 -2.63
N HIS A 56 11.28 -0.50 -2.96
CA HIS A 56 11.81 -1.37 -4.03
C HIS A 56 11.58 -2.86 -3.74
N ALA A 57 11.54 -3.25 -2.47
CA ALA A 57 11.21 -4.62 -2.06
C ALA A 57 9.84 -5.07 -2.56
N CYS A 58 8.92 -4.13 -2.80
CA CYS A 58 7.58 -4.46 -3.28
C CYS A 58 7.56 -5.08 -4.69
N PHE A 59 8.58 -4.84 -5.51
CA PHE A 59 8.68 -5.47 -6.83
C PHE A 59 8.83 -6.99 -6.75
N ALA A 60 9.35 -7.53 -5.63
CA ALA A 60 9.38 -8.97 -5.37
C ALA A 60 7.99 -9.54 -5.04
N MET A 61 7.04 -8.69 -4.64
CA MET A 61 5.65 -9.03 -4.29
C MET A 61 4.69 -8.78 -5.46
N LYS A 62 5.17 -8.96 -6.70
CA LYS A 62 4.45 -8.55 -7.93
C LYS A 62 3.00 -9.00 -7.96
N ARG A 63 2.74 -10.30 -7.77
CA ARG A 63 1.40 -10.88 -7.89
C ARG A 63 0.43 -10.29 -6.87
N GLU A 64 0.84 -10.26 -5.60
CA GLU A 64 0.07 -9.66 -4.51
C GLU A 64 -0.17 -8.17 -4.73
N LEU A 65 0.80 -7.45 -5.29
CA LEU A 65 0.66 -6.04 -5.60
C LEU A 65 -0.30 -5.79 -6.77
N GLU A 66 -0.27 -6.64 -7.80
CA GLU A 66 -1.22 -6.59 -8.91
C GLU A 66 -2.64 -6.88 -8.42
N GLU A 67 -2.84 -7.91 -7.62
CA GLU A 67 -4.13 -8.20 -6.97
C GLU A 67 -4.60 -7.01 -6.10
N TYR A 68 -3.70 -6.38 -5.35
CA TYR A 68 -4.02 -5.19 -4.57
C TYR A 68 -4.25 -3.95 -5.44
N MET A 69 -3.79 -3.90 -6.68
CA MET A 69 -3.98 -2.73 -7.54
C MET A 69 -5.06 -2.95 -8.59
N ASP A 70 -5.69 -4.12 -8.60
CA ASP A 70 -6.83 -4.47 -9.44
C ASP A 70 -8.14 -3.92 -8.84
N TYR A 71 -8.40 -2.64 -9.10
CA TYR A 71 -9.61 -1.94 -8.68
C TYR A 71 -10.01 -0.91 -9.71
N ASP A 72 -11.31 -0.64 -9.78
CA ASP A 72 -11.85 0.41 -10.63
C ASP A 72 -11.73 1.79 -9.96
N VAL A 73 -11.26 2.76 -10.74
CA VAL A 73 -11.11 4.14 -10.28
C VAL A 73 -12.49 4.75 -10.01
N GLY A 74 -12.66 5.34 -8.84
CA GLY A 74 -13.93 5.93 -8.42
C GLY A 74 -14.95 4.92 -7.90
N GLU A 75 -14.61 3.63 -7.87
CA GLU A 75 -15.44 2.62 -7.23
C GLU A 75 -15.04 2.40 -5.77
N MET A 76 -15.81 1.56 -5.06
CA MET A 76 -15.47 1.15 -3.69
C MET A 76 -14.26 0.22 -3.70
N CYS A 77 -13.26 0.49 -2.85
CA CYS A 77 -12.12 -0.41 -2.72
C CYS A 77 -12.56 -1.81 -2.24
N ASN A 78 -11.81 -2.82 -2.70
CA ASN A 78 -11.90 -4.18 -2.17
C ASN A 78 -11.58 -4.21 -0.68
N ASP A 79 -12.16 -5.19 0.02
CA ASP A 79 -12.00 -5.37 1.47
C ASP A 79 -10.91 -6.40 1.77
N ASP A 80 -9.68 -6.04 1.41
CA ASP A 80 -8.52 -6.91 1.32
C ASP A 80 -7.39 -6.46 2.26
N TRP A 81 -7.77 -6.05 3.48
CA TRP A 81 -6.83 -5.56 4.50
C TRP A 81 -5.72 -6.58 4.85
N LYS A 82 -5.99 -7.89 4.73
CA LYS A 82 -4.97 -8.94 4.94
C LYS A 82 -3.88 -8.89 3.87
N LEU A 83 -4.27 -8.68 2.62
CA LEU A 83 -3.35 -8.50 1.50
C LEU A 83 -2.55 -7.21 1.68
N ALA A 84 -3.23 -6.12 2.04
CA ALA A 84 -2.61 -4.84 2.36
C ALA A 84 -1.53 -4.98 3.45
N GLN A 85 -1.86 -5.65 4.56
CA GLN A 85 -0.92 -5.88 5.67
C GLN A 85 0.26 -6.76 5.24
N LYS A 86 0.01 -7.83 4.46
CA LYS A 86 1.07 -8.67 3.90
C LYS A 86 2.05 -7.82 3.09
N LEU A 87 1.54 -6.99 2.18
CA LEU A 87 2.35 -6.09 1.37
C LEU A 87 3.18 -5.13 2.24
N MET A 88 2.58 -4.50 3.24
CA MET A 88 3.29 -3.58 4.14
C MET A 88 4.44 -4.25 4.90
N VAL A 89 4.20 -5.43 5.48
CA VAL A 89 5.22 -6.20 6.23
C VAL A 89 6.38 -6.63 5.32
N HIS A 90 6.12 -6.81 4.02
CA HIS A 90 7.13 -7.13 3.02
C HIS A 90 7.75 -5.90 2.31
N GLY A 91 7.53 -4.69 2.84
CA GLY A 91 8.22 -3.48 2.38
C GLY A 91 7.52 -2.71 1.26
N CYS A 92 6.22 -2.93 1.05
CA CYS A 92 5.38 -2.13 0.14
C CYS A 92 4.78 -0.87 0.80
N ASP A 93 5.34 -0.39 1.91
CA ASP A 93 4.88 0.81 2.60
C ASP A 93 5.58 2.06 2.03
N PRO A 94 4.87 3.13 1.62
CA PRO A 94 3.42 3.30 1.59
C PRO A 94 2.72 2.53 0.46
N LEU A 95 1.51 2.01 0.76
CA LEU A 95 0.69 1.32 -0.23
C LEU A 95 0.23 2.27 -1.36
N PRO A 96 0.26 1.82 -2.64
CA PRO A 96 0.02 2.69 -3.80
C PRO A 96 -1.45 3.01 -4.12
N ARG A 97 -2.41 2.24 -3.60
CA ARG A 97 -3.84 2.40 -3.87
C ARG A 97 -4.40 3.70 -3.27
N ARG A 98 -4.90 4.61 -4.11
CA ARG A 98 -5.42 5.93 -3.69
C ARG A 98 -6.66 6.41 -4.44
N ARG A 99 -7.11 5.69 -5.48
CA ARG A 99 -8.12 6.17 -6.44
C ARG A 99 -9.46 5.44 -6.35
N CYS A 100 -9.67 4.67 -5.30
CA CYS A 100 -10.96 4.09 -4.93
C CYS A 100 -11.42 4.62 -3.57
N PHE A 101 -12.70 4.51 -3.29
CA PHE A 101 -13.30 4.95 -2.04
C PHE A 101 -13.19 3.87 -0.97
N ALA A 102 -12.49 4.16 0.11
CA ALA A 102 -12.44 3.28 1.27
C ALA A 102 -13.86 3.11 1.85
N ARG A 103 -14.29 1.88 2.14
CA ARG A 103 -15.64 1.70 2.70
C ARG A 103 -15.72 2.19 4.13
N ALA A 104 -16.65 3.11 4.36
CA ALA A 104 -17.04 3.58 5.67
C ALA A 104 -18.11 2.66 6.30
N PRO A 105 -18.31 2.71 7.62
CA PRO A 105 -19.48 2.10 8.27
C PRO A 105 -20.79 2.61 7.65
N ARG A 106 -21.78 1.72 7.47
CA ARG A 106 -23.11 2.11 6.93
C ARG A 106 -23.85 3.08 7.86
N LEU A 107 -23.62 2.92 9.17
CA LEU A 107 -24.15 3.77 10.21
C LEU A 107 -22.97 4.26 11.02
N TYR A 108 -22.76 5.57 11.04
CA TYR A 108 -21.78 6.19 11.89
C TYR A 108 -22.43 6.59 13.20
N THR A 109 -21.86 6.13 14.31
CA THR A 109 -22.21 6.57 15.66
C THR A 109 -21.03 7.37 16.21
N LYS A 110 -21.29 8.55 16.78
CA LYS A 110 -20.23 9.36 17.37
C LYS A 110 -19.51 8.57 18.48
N PRO A 111 -18.18 8.44 18.44
CA PRO A 111 -17.42 7.79 19.50
C PRO A 111 -17.64 8.48 20.86
N PHE A 112 -17.45 7.71 21.94
CA PHE A 112 -17.48 8.26 23.29
C PHE A 112 -16.46 9.39 23.47
N PRO A 113 -16.75 10.41 24.30
CA PRO A 113 -15.75 11.38 24.73
C PRO A 113 -14.53 10.71 25.36
N ILE A 114 -13.37 11.36 25.31
CA ILE A 114 -12.08 10.79 25.73
C ILE A 114 -12.07 10.22 27.15
N ASN A 115 -12.81 10.84 28.07
CA ASN A 115 -12.89 10.41 29.47
C ASN A 115 -13.58 9.04 29.62
N GLU A 116 -14.49 8.71 28.69
CA GLU A 116 -15.28 7.47 28.72
C GLU A 116 -14.73 6.41 27.77
N SER A 117 -14.15 6.81 26.63
CA SER A 117 -13.69 5.88 25.60
C SER A 117 -12.54 4.97 26.05
N ILE A 118 -11.78 5.38 27.06
CA ILE A 118 -10.68 4.58 27.64
C ILE A 118 -11.22 3.39 28.45
N TRP A 119 -12.43 3.53 29.01
CA TRP A 119 -12.99 2.58 29.99
C TRP A 119 -14.20 1.81 29.49
N LYS A 120 -14.78 2.20 28.34
CA LYS A 120 -15.96 1.57 27.76
C LYS A 120 -15.64 0.95 26.41
N LEU A 121 -16.14 -0.26 26.18
CA LEU A 121 -16.11 -0.87 24.86
C LEU A 121 -16.94 -0.01 23.88
N PRO A 122 -16.39 0.35 22.71
CA PRO A 122 -17.11 1.12 21.71
C PRO A 122 -18.21 0.28 21.04
N ASP A 123 -19.11 0.95 20.33
CA ASP A 123 -20.15 0.28 19.54
C ASP A 123 -19.55 -0.54 18.38
N ASP A 124 -20.03 -1.77 18.21
CA ASP A 124 -19.62 -2.70 17.16
C ASP A 124 -19.85 -2.15 15.75
N ARG A 125 -20.81 -1.24 15.57
CA ARG A 125 -21.26 -0.71 14.25
C ARG A 125 -20.22 0.17 13.57
N ASN A 126 -19.36 0.81 14.35
CA ASN A 126 -18.33 1.71 13.83
C ASN A 126 -17.10 0.98 13.29
N VAL A 127 -17.00 -0.33 13.51
CA VAL A 127 -15.86 -1.16 13.10
C VAL A 127 -16.26 -2.14 12.01
N ARG A 128 -15.34 -2.36 11.07
CA ARG A 128 -15.49 -3.37 10.03
C ARG A 128 -14.94 -4.69 10.51
N TRP A 129 -15.83 -5.68 10.64
CA TRP A 129 -15.50 -7.03 11.10
C TRP A 129 -15.17 -8.00 9.96
N SER A 130 -14.90 -7.48 8.76
CA SER A 130 -14.53 -8.30 7.60
C SER A 130 -13.21 -9.02 7.86
N GLY A 131 -13.16 -10.32 7.54
CA GLY A 131 -11.95 -11.13 7.76
C GLY A 131 -11.65 -11.50 9.22
N TYR A 132 -12.37 -10.96 10.20
CA TYR A 132 -12.33 -11.40 11.61
C TYR A 132 -13.33 -12.53 11.86
N ARG A 133 -12.97 -13.48 12.74
CA ARG A 133 -13.90 -14.52 13.20
C ARG A 133 -15.00 -13.92 14.08
N CYS A 134 -14.62 -13.05 15.01
CA CYS A 134 -15.56 -12.27 15.82
C CYS A 134 -16.20 -11.14 15.02
N LYS A 135 -17.48 -10.86 15.30
CA LYS A 135 -18.29 -9.79 14.67
C LYS A 135 -18.72 -8.70 15.64
N ASN A 136 -18.19 -8.73 16.86
CA ASN A 136 -18.42 -7.74 17.90
C ASN A 136 -17.28 -7.79 18.94
N PHE A 137 -17.19 -6.76 19.76
CA PHE A 137 -16.19 -6.63 20.82
C PHE A 137 -16.38 -7.66 21.92
N THR A 138 -17.62 -8.05 22.22
CA THR A 138 -17.91 -9.08 23.23
C THR A 138 -17.28 -10.42 22.88
N CYS A 139 -17.38 -10.85 21.62
CA CYS A 139 -16.71 -12.04 21.11
C CYS A 139 -15.19 -11.87 21.17
N LEU A 140 -14.67 -10.73 20.72
CA LEU A 140 -13.22 -10.47 20.68
C LEU A 140 -12.58 -10.49 22.08
N ALA A 141 -13.32 -10.04 23.10
CA ALA A 141 -12.87 -10.05 24.50
C ALA A 141 -13.00 -11.43 25.18
N SER A 142 -13.68 -12.39 24.55
CA SER A 142 -13.90 -13.71 25.16
C SER A 142 -12.62 -14.57 25.12
N SER A 143 -12.29 -15.20 26.24
CA SER A 143 -11.07 -16.01 26.41
C SER A 143 -11.07 -17.35 25.64
N GLY A 144 -12.19 -17.71 25.00
CA GLY A 144 -12.37 -18.97 24.28
C GLY A 144 -12.09 -18.91 22.78
N THR A 145 -11.83 -17.73 22.21
CA THR A 145 -11.57 -17.60 20.76
C THR A 145 -10.09 -17.89 20.46
N ILE A 146 -9.83 -18.94 19.69
CA ILE A 146 -8.50 -19.21 19.12
C ILE A 146 -8.09 -17.98 18.28
N LYS A 147 -6.91 -17.41 18.57
CA LYS A 147 -6.33 -16.28 17.83
C LYS A 147 -6.37 -16.61 16.33
N GLY A 148 -7.06 -15.76 15.58
CA GLY A 148 -7.26 -15.90 14.14
C GLY A 148 -6.07 -15.41 13.33
#